data_AF-T0ZBU8-F1
#
_entry.id   AF-T0ZBU8-F1
#
_cell.length_a   1.000
_cell.length_b   1.000
_cell.length_c   1.000
_cell.angle_alpha   90.00
_cell.angle_beta   90.00
_cell.angle_gamma   90.00
#
_symmetry.space_group_name_H-M   'P 1'
#
loop_
_entity.id
_entity.type
_entity.pdbx_description
1 polymer ?
#
loop_
_entity_poly.entity_id
_entity_poly.type
_entity_poly.pdbx_seq_one_letter_code
_entity_poly.pdbx_strand_id
1 'polypeptide(L)'
;MWGTDEIDATIRAGIAFIKGKFKTKIVISEASSEELVNIIGSGTGSNSSLSFNVGIKFDQSGTGCKIAYDTEVNVAGNAATMGQRVIEKAARDYVEKIISNFKKSFR
;
A
#
# COMPACT_ATOMS: atom_id res chain seq x y z
N MET A 1 25.15 3.65 -4.38
CA MET A 1 24.50 3.81 -3.07
C MET A 1 23.05 3.48 -3.31
N TRP A 2 22.50 2.46 -2.66
CA TRP A 2 21.13 2.00 -2.90
C TRP A 2 20.18 3.14 -2.48
N GLY A 3 19.21 3.45 -3.32
CA GLY A 3 18.46 4.70 -3.27
C GLY A 3 17.19 4.60 -2.43
N THR A 4 16.84 5.69 -1.76
CA THR A 4 15.49 5.89 -1.23
C THR A 4 14.76 6.83 -2.17
N ASP A 5 13.67 6.35 -2.77
CA ASP A 5 12.82 7.19 -3.62
C ASP A 5 11.66 7.75 -2.78
N GLU A 6 11.52 9.08 -2.79
CA GLU A 6 10.36 9.76 -2.23
C GLU A 6 9.41 10.21 -3.33
N ILE A 7 8.14 9.82 -3.21
CA ILE A 7 7.09 10.13 -4.17
C ILE A 7 5.93 10.80 -3.43
N ASP A 8 5.66 12.06 -3.76
CA ASP A 8 4.43 12.72 -3.37
C ASP A 8 3.31 12.32 -4.34
N ALA A 9 2.29 11.64 -3.82
CA ALA A 9 1.15 11.17 -4.57
C ALA A 9 -0.16 11.69 -3.96
N THR A 10 -1.23 11.71 -4.76
CA THR A 10 -2.58 11.93 -4.24
C THR A 10 -3.42 10.69 -4.55
N ILE A 11 -3.71 9.90 -3.53
CA ILE A 11 -4.54 8.71 -3.65
C ILE A 11 -6.00 9.11 -3.51
N ARG A 12 -6.81 8.78 -4.52
CA ARG A 12 -8.26 8.90 -4.43
C ARG A 12 -8.84 7.56 -4.03
N ALA A 13 -9.23 7.46 -2.77
CA ALA A 13 -9.97 6.29 -2.32
C ALA A 13 -11.44 6.43 -2.75
N GLY A 14 -11.97 5.39 -3.40
CA GLY A 14 -13.32 5.36 -3.95
C GLY A 14 -14.19 4.24 -3.38
N ILE A 15 -13.66 3.45 -2.44
CA ILE A 15 -14.36 2.30 -1.87
C ILE A 15 -15.10 2.74 -0.60
N ALA A 16 -16.43 2.70 -0.63
CA ALA A 16 -17.30 2.83 0.54
C ALA A 16 -16.96 4.01 1.48
N PHE A 17 -16.76 3.72 2.78
CA PHE A 17 -16.59 4.68 3.87
C PHE A 17 -15.21 5.35 3.93
N ILE A 18 -14.23 4.87 3.17
CA ILE A 18 -12.91 5.51 3.03
C ILE A 18 -12.84 6.43 1.82
N LYS A 19 -13.98 6.77 1.20
CA LYS A 19 -14.02 7.67 0.05
C LYS A 19 -13.39 9.02 0.41
N GLY A 20 -12.34 9.40 -0.30
CA GLY A 20 -11.58 10.60 0.02
C GLY A 20 -10.38 10.80 -0.87
N LYS A 21 -9.77 11.99 -0.74
CA LYS A 21 -8.45 12.28 -1.31
C LYS A 21 -7.46 12.27 -0.16
N PHE A 22 -6.41 11.48 -0.31
CA PHE A 22 -5.32 11.38 0.63
C PHE A 22 -4.06 11.88 -0.06
N LYS A 23 -3.49 12.97 0.47
CA LYS A 23 -2.14 13.37 0.06
C LYS A 23 -1.17 12.41 0.73
N THR A 24 -0.37 11.70 -0.05
CA THR A 24 0.52 10.68 0.47
C THR A 24 1.96 10.93 0.11
N LYS A 25 2.85 10.91 1.10
CA LYS A 25 4.28 10.75 0.86
C LYS A 25 4.59 9.26 0.89
N ILE A 26 5.13 8.73 -0.20
CA ILE A 26 5.55 7.34 -0.34
C ILE A 26 7.08 7.33 -0.33
N VAL A 27 7.65 6.47 0.51
CA VAL A 27 9.09 6.25 0.58
C VAL A 27 9.34 4.80 0.21
N ILE A 28 10.12 4.59 -0.85
CA ILE A 28 10.54 3.27 -1.32
C ILE A 28 12.00 3.10 -0.95
N SER A 29 12.31 2.08 -0.16
CA SER A 29 13.68 1.74 0.21
C SER A 29 13.98 0.29 -0.15
N GLU A 30 15.12 0.06 -0.81
CA GLU A 30 15.65 -1.28 -1.02
C GLU A 30 16.35 -1.78 0.26
N ALA A 31 15.94 -2.94 0.75
CA ALA A 31 16.71 -3.62 1.79
C ALA A 31 17.89 -4.35 1.12
N SER A 32 19.06 -4.32 1.76
CA SER A 32 20.36 -4.77 1.27
C SER A 32 20.50 -6.28 0.99
N SER A 33 19.39 -7.01 0.89
CA SER A 33 19.33 -8.40 0.49
C SER A 33 18.28 -8.51 -0.60
N GLU A 34 18.70 -9.05 -1.74
CA GLU A 34 17.94 -9.24 -2.96
C GLU A 34 16.46 -9.55 -2.68
N GLU A 35 15.60 -8.82 -3.40
CA GLU A 35 14.15 -9.05 -3.52
C GLU A 35 13.25 -8.44 -2.44
N LEU A 36 13.73 -7.56 -1.55
CA LEU A 36 12.89 -6.88 -0.55
C LEU A 36 12.70 -5.38 -0.83
N VAL A 37 11.44 -4.98 -1.06
CA VAL A 37 11.03 -3.58 -1.22
C VAL A 37 10.17 -3.18 -0.03
N ASN A 38 10.56 -2.11 0.66
CA ASN A 38 9.74 -1.53 1.72
C ASN A 38 9.08 -0.24 1.24
N ILE A 39 7.76 -0.13 1.42
CA ILE A 39 6.96 1.01 1.01
C ILE A 39 6.29 1.59 2.25
N ILE A 40 6.71 2.79 2.64
CA ILE A 40 6.08 3.52 3.74
C ILE A 40 5.25 4.63 3.14
N GLY A 41 3.99 4.73 3.58
CA GLY A 41 3.11 5.80 3.18
C GLY A 41 2.39 6.41 4.36
N SER A 42 2.13 7.71 4.29
CA SER A 42 1.21 8.39 5.21
C SER A 42 0.36 9.35 4.43
N GLY A 43 -0.89 9.56 4.82
CA GLY A 43 -1.74 10.56 4.20
C GLY A 43 -2.93 11.00 5.02
N THR A 44 -3.45 12.16 4.62
CA THR A 44 -4.55 12.85 5.31
C THR A 44 -5.69 13.16 4.35
N GLY A 45 -6.90 12.87 4.80
CA GLY A 45 -8.15 13.35 4.23
C GLY A 45 -8.84 14.33 5.18
N SER A 46 -10.00 14.86 4.80
CA SER A 46 -10.68 15.94 5.53
C SER A 46 -10.82 15.70 7.05
N ASN A 47 -11.19 14.49 7.47
CA ASN A 47 -11.41 14.14 8.89
C ASN A 47 -10.78 12.79 9.28
N SER A 48 -9.78 12.32 8.53
CA SER A 48 -9.14 11.01 8.78
C SER A 48 -7.70 11.01 8.30
N SER A 49 -6.87 10.22 8.96
CA SER A 49 -5.49 9.98 8.54
C SER A 49 -5.22 8.48 8.43
N LEU A 50 -4.24 8.17 7.60
CA LEU A 50 -3.77 6.83 7.30
C LEU A 50 -2.25 6.85 7.34
N SER A 51 -1.63 5.83 7.93
CA SER A 51 -0.27 5.44 7.60
C SER A 51 -0.21 3.95 7.32
N PHE A 52 0.74 3.56 6.49
CA PHE A 52 0.95 2.18 6.13
C PHE A 52 2.42 1.88 5.93
N ASN A 53 2.80 0.64 6.19
CA ASN A 53 4.09 0.08 5.86
C ASN A 53 3.86 -1.26 5.14
N VAL A 54 4.45 -1.41 3.96
CA VAL A 54 4.33 -2.62 3.14
C VAL A 54 5.72 -3.18 2.88
N GLY A 55 5.96 -4.39 3.37
CA GLY A 55 7.12 -5.18 2.98
C GLY A 55 6.75 -6.10 1.82
N ILE A 56 7.47 -6.03 0.71
CA ILE A 56 7.27 -6.89 -0.46
C ILE A 56 8.53 -7.73 -0.65
N LYS A 57 8.35 -9.04 -0.75
CA LYS A 57 9.39 -10.00 -1.13
C LYS A 57 9.07 -10.59 -2.50
N PHE A 58 10.00 -10.46 -3.43
CA PHE A 58 9.98 -11.20 -4.69
C PHE A 58 10.72 -12.53 -4.48
N ASP A 59 10.32 -13.56 -5.23
CA ASP A 59 10.94 -14.88 -5.21
C ASP A 59 10.85 -15.43 -6.64
N GLN A 60 11.99 -15.49 -7.32
CA GLN A 60 12.09 -16.02 -8.67
C GLN A 60 11.83 -17.53 -8.66
N SER A 61 10.68 -17.93 -9.21
CA SER A 61 10.24 -19.34 -9.23
C SER A 61 10.02 -19.79 -10.67
N GLY A 62 11.01 -20.47 -11.25
CA GLY A 62 10.97 -20.97 -12.61
C GLY A 62 10.86 -19.84 -13.65
N THR A 63 9.82 -19.88 -14.50
CA THR A 63 9.54 -18.81 -15.48
C THR A 63 8.68 -17.67 -14.91
N GLY A 64 8.46 -17.65 -13.60
CA GLY A 64 7.58 -16.69 -12.93
C GLY A 64 8.22 -16.05 -11.72
N CYS A 65 7.50 -15.10 -11.13
CA CYS A 65 7.88 -14.46 -9.89
C CYS A 65 6.75 -14.63 -8.88
N LYS A 66 7.06 -15.20 -7.72
CA LYS A 66 6.17 -15.23 -6.58
C LYS A 66 6.39 -13.96 -5.77
N ILE A 67 5.30 -13.29 -5.42
CA ILE A 67 5.33 -12.07 -4.62
C ILE A 67 4.68 -12.40 -3.28
N ALA A 68 5.45 -12.31 -2.20
CA ALA A 68 4.93 -12.29 -0.84
C ALA A 68 4.89 -10.83 -0.37
N TYR A 69 3.87 -10.47 0.39
CA TYR A 69 3.78 -9.14 0.97
C TYR A 69 3.20 -9.22 2.38
N ASP A 70 3.64 -8.30 3.23
CA ASP A 70 3.06 -8.03 4.52
C ASP A 70 2.71 -6.54 4.61
N THR A 71 1.67 -6.20 5.36
CA THR A 71 1.16 -4.82 5.40
C THR A 71 0.64 -4.47 6.77
N GLU A 72 1.23 -3.43 7.34
CA GLU A 72 0.74 -2.79 8.55
C GLU A 72 0.01 -1.49 8.18
N VAL A 73 -1.19 -1.28 8.72
CA VAL A 73 -2.00 -0.09 8.43
C VAL A 73 -2.54 0.50 9.73
N ASN A 74 -2.31 1.79 9.90
CA ASN A 74 -2.85 2.58 10.99
C ASN A 74 -3.85 3.60 10.45
N VAL A 75 -5.06 3.58 11.00
CA VAL A 75 -6.16 4.48 10.62
C VAL A 75 -6.59 5.29 11.83
N ALA A 76 -6.73 6.59 11.68
CA ALA A 76 -7.21 7.48 12.73
C ALA A 76 -8.32 8.43 12.24
N GLY A 77 -9.05 9.00 13.20
CA GLY A 77 -10.20 9.88 12.95
C GLY A 77 -11.48 9.10 12.59
N ASN A 78 -12.36 9.72 11.82
CA ASN A 78 -13.69 9.17 11.54
C ASN A 78 -13.65 7.81 10.81
N ALA A 79 -12.63 7.55 9.99
CA ALA A 79 -12.47 6.26 9.34
C ALA A 79 -12.20 5.11 10.34
N ALA A 80 -11.61 5.39 11.50
CA ALA A 80 -11.32 4.39 12.53
C ALA A 80 -12.58 3.88 13.25
N THR A 81 -13.66 4.67 13.28
CA THR A 81 -14.92 4.30 13.95
C THR A 81 -15.69 3.19 13.23
N MET A 82 -15.27 2.84 12.02
CA MET A 82 -15.91 1.83 11.16
C MET A 82 -15.64 0.40 11.63
N GLY A 83 -14.65 0.23 12.52
CA GLY A 83 -14.28 -1.06 13.08
C GLY A 83 -13.32 -1.86 12.19
N GLN A 84 -12.50 -2.69 12.85
CA GLN A 84 -11.38 -3.40 12.24
C GLN A 84 -11.80 -4.27 11.06
N ARG A 85 -12.91 -5.04 11.18
CA ARG A 85 -13.39 -5.93 10.11
C ARG A 85 -13.66 -5.20 8.79
N VAL A 86 -14.21 -4.00 8.87
CA VAL A 86 -14.60 -3.23 7.69
C VAL A 86 -13.35 -2.63 7.03
N ILE A 87 -12.42 -2.11 7.84
CA ILE A 87 -11.13 -1.58 7.40
C ILE A 87 -10.30 -2.68 6.72
N GLU A 88 -10.20 -3.87 7.33
CA GLU A 88 -9.48 -5.00 6.76
C GLU A 88 -10.04 -5.44 5.40
N LYS A 89 -11.37 -5.48 5.26
CA LYS A 89 -11.98 -5.81 3.96
C LYS A 89 -11.56 -4.79 2.90
N ALA A 90 -11.62 -3.49 3.24
CA ALA A 90 -11.24 -2.44 2.30
C ALA A 90 -9.75 -2.52 1.92
N ALA A 91 -8.86 -2.82 2.88
CA ALA A 91 -7.44 -3.04 2.61
C ALA A 91 -7.23 -4.22 1.65
N ARG A 92 -7.89 -5.36 1.89
CA ARG A 92 -7.84 -6.52 0.97
C ARG A 92 -8.33 -6.17 -0.43
N ASP A 93 -9.48 -5.50 -0.56
CA ASP A 93 -10.02 -5.06 -1.84
C ASP A 93 -9.03 -4.14 -2.61
N TYR A 94 -8.25 -3.31 -1.90
CA TYR A 94 -7.21 -2.47 -2.51
C TYR A 94 -5.98 -3.25 -2.97
N VAL A 95 -5.51 -4.18 -2.14
CA VAL A 95 -4.38 -5.04 -2.49
C VAL A 95 -4.69 -5.87 -3.73
N GLU A 96 -5.88 -6.48 -3.78
CA GLU A 96 -6.33 -7.22 -4.97
C GLU A 96 -6.36 -6.35 -6.23
N LYS A 97 -6.82 -5.10 -6.12
CA LYS A 97 -6.80 -4.13 -7.24
C LYS A 97 -5.39 -3.79 -7.68
N ILE A 98 -4.48 -3.53 -6.76
CA ILE A 98 -3.06 -3.24 -7.06
C ILE A 98 -2.43 -4.42 -7.78
N ILE A 99 -2.57 -5.64 -7.22
CA ILE A 99 -2.03 -6.87 -7.81
C ILE A 99 -2.64 -7.12 -9.19
N SER A 100 -3.96 -6.96 -9.34
CA SER A 100 -4.62 -7.15 -10.63
C SER A 100 -4.14 -6.15 -11.68
N ASN A 101 -3.94 -4.88 -11.31
CA ASN A 101 -3.44 -3.86 -12.22
C ASN A 101 -1.97 -4.08 -12.57
N PHE A 102 -1.13 -4.47 -11.59
CA PHE A 102 0.25 -4.83 -11.81
C PHE A 102 0.38 -6.02 -12.77
N LYS A 103 -0.40 -7.08 -12.60
CA LYS A 103 -0.43 -8.20 -13.57
C LYS A 103 -0.82 -7.77 -14.98
N LYS A 104 -1.70 -6.76 -15.10
CA LYS A 104 -2.13 -6.24 -16.41
C LYS A 104 -1.07 -5.38 -17.08
N SER A 105 -0.13 -4.77 -16.37
CA SER A 105 0.91 -3.93 -16.97
C SER A 105 2.03 -4.71 -17.68
N PHE A 106 2.14 -6.03 -17.43
CA PHE A 106 3.06 -6.92 -18.16
C PHE A 106 2.43 -7.54 -19.41
N ARG A 107 1.22 -7.11 -19.77
CA ARG A 107 0.44 -7.61 -20.90
C ARG A 107 0.46 -6.58 -22.03
#